data_AF-A0A7W0KCA2-F1
#
_entry.id   AF-A0A7W0KCA2-F1
#
_cell.length_a   1.000
_cell.length_b   1.000
_cell.length_c   1.000
_cell.angle_alpha   90.00
_cell.angle_beta   90.00
_cell.angle_gamma   90.00
#
_symmetry.space_group_name_H-M   'P 1'
#
loop_
_entity.id
_entity.type
_entity.pdbx_description
1 polymer ?
#
loop_
_entity_poly.entity_id
_entity_poly.type
_entity_poly.pdbx_seq_one_letter_code
_entity_poly.pdbx_strand_id
1 'polypeptide(L)' 'NTGERLIETHILDYSGDLYGHILHCDFLRRLRPDATFESLDALVAQLKNDEVAARKALREYHEL' A
#
# COMPACT_ATOMS: atom_id res chain seq x y z
N ASN A 1 -0.37 1.91 -19.99
CA ASN A 1 -1.31 1.30 -19.02
C ASN A 1 -2.52 0.81 -19.81
N THR A 2 -2.83 -0.49 -19.79
CA THR A 2 -3.82 -1.14 -20.67
C THR A 2 -5.29 -0.84 -20.30
N GLY A 3 -5.52 -0.07 -19.23
CA GLY A 3 -6.86 0.23 -18.71
C GLY A 3 -7.40 -0.85 -17.77
N GLU A 4 -6.59 -1.87 -17.47
CA GLU A 4 -6.93 -2.93 -16.54
C GLU A 4 -6.79 -2.45 -15.09
N ARG A 5 -7.68 -2.94 -14.21
CA ARG A 5 -7.59 -2.68 -12.77
C ARG A 5 -6.55 -3.62 -12.17
N LEU A 6 -5.54 -3.03 -11.53
CA LEU A 6 -4.45 -3.74 -10.88
C LEU A 6 -4.58 -3.59 -9.36
N ILE A 7 -4.19 -4.64 -8.64
CA ILE A 7 -3.94 -4.60 -7.20
C ILE A 7 -2.44 -4.84 -7.03
N GLU A 8 -1.74 -3.81 -6.57
CA GLU A 8 -0.33 -3.88 -6.21
C GLU A 8 -0.23 -3.72 -4.69
N THR A 9 0.60 -4.54 -4.05
CA THR A 9 0.74 -4.53 -2.58
C THR A 9 2.21 -4.49 -2.20
N HIS A 10 2.56 -3.48 -1.38
CA HIS A 10 3.84 -3.45 -0.68
C HIS A 10 3.63 -4.04 0.72
N ILE A 11 4.28 -5.17 0.99
CA ILE A 11 4.18 -5.85 2.29
C ILE A 11 5.21 -5.24 3.24
N LEU A 12 4.71 -4.56 4.28
CA LEU A 12 5.55 -3.91 5.29
C LEU A 12 6.38 -4.94 6.05
N ASP A 13 7.63 -4.58 6.36
CA ASP A 13 8.58 -5.38 7.15
C ASP A 13 8.92 -6.78 6.55
N TYR A 14 8.56 -7.03 5.30
CA TYR A 14 8.90 -8.25 4.57
C TYR A 14 9.94 -7.97 3.49
N SER A 15 10.90 -8.89 3.34
CA SER A 15 11.86 -8.90 2.24
C SER A 15 12.00 -10.33 1.74
N GLY A 16 11.72 -10.53 0.46
CA GLY A 16 11.73 -11.85 -0.17
C GLY A 16 10.88 -11.88 -1.44
N ASP A 17 10.94 -13.02 -2.11
CA ASP A 17 10.15 -13.31 -3.30
C ASP A 17 8.83 -14.00 -2.90
N LEU A 18 7.74 -13.71 -3.62
CA LEU A 18 6.43 -14.34 -3.46
C LEU A 18 5.86 -14.87 -4.80
N TYR A 19 6.66 -14.91 -5.87
CA TYR A 19 6.23 -15.47 -7.15
C TYR A 19 5.78 -16.94 -6.97
N GLY A 20 4.61 -17.27 -7.53
CA GLY A 20 4.02 -18.59 -7.42
C GLY A 20 3.33 -18.89 -6.09
N HIS A 21 3.28 -17.93 -5.16
CA HIS A 21 2.52 -18.06 -3.92
C HIS A 21 1.14 -17.43 -4.03
N ILE A 22 0.16 -18.05 -3.36
CA ILE A 22 -1.20 -17.52 -3.25
C ILE A 22 -1.24 -16.63 -2.02
N LEU A 23 -1.64 -15.37 -2.20
CA LEU A 23 -1.81 -14.40 -1.13
C LEU A 23 -3.29 -14.08 -0.94
N HIS A 24 -3.69 -13.85 0.30
CA HIS A 24 -4.99 -13.29 0.64
C HIS A 24 -4.80 -11.82 1.00
N CYS A 25 -5.58 -10.93 0.38
CA CYS A 25 -5.54 -9.49 0.67
C CYS A 25 -6.92 -9.00 1.10
N ASP A 26 -7.00 -8.46 2.31
CA ASP A 26 -8.22 -7.84 2.85
C ASP A 26 -8.10 -6.32 2.84
N PHE A 27 -9.14 -5.64 2.38
CA PHE A 27 -9.22 -4.18 2.41
C PHE A 27 -9.75 -3.70 3.75
N LEU A 28 -8.85 -3.33 4.67
CA LEU A 28 -9.23 -2.87 6.01
C LEU A 28 -9.73 -1.41 6.02
N ARG A 29 -9.01 -0.51 5.33
CA ARG A 29 -9.32 0.92 5.31
C ARG A 29 -8.82 1.60 4.05
N ARG A 30 -9.62 2.50 3.48
CA ARG A 30 -9.18 3.43 2.43
C ARG A 30 -8.44 4.61 3.05
N LEU A 31 -7.18 4.82 2.65
CA LEU A 31 -6.33 5.91 3.18
C LEU A 31 -6.45 7.22 2.38
N ARG A 32 -6.43 7.14 1.04
CA ARG A 32 -6.53 8.31 0.14
C ARG A 32 -7.02 7.92 -1.26
N PRO A 33 -7.44 8.88 -2.12
CA PRO A 33 -7.56 8.65 -3.56
C PRO A 33 -6.19 8.57 -4.26
N ASP A 34 -6.23 8.16 -5.53
CA ASP A 34 -5.06 8.18 -6.42
C ASP A 34 -4.60 9.61 -6.71
N ALA A 35 -3.30 9.77 -6.99
CA ALA A 35 -2.69 11.06 -7.27
C ALA A 35 -1.56 10.91 -8.30
N THR A 36 -1.40 11.91 -9.15
CA THR A 36 -0.22 12.10 -9.99
C THR A 36 0.84 12.89 -9.24
N PHE A 37 2.11 12.56 -9.43
CA PHE A 37 3.22 13.26 -8.79
C PHE A 37 4.11 13.92 -9.83
N GLU A 38 4.61 15.12 -9.51
CA GLU A 38 5.46 15.90 -10.41
C GLU A 38 6.90 15.36 -10.49
N SER A 39 7.31 14.55 -9.53
CA SER A 39 8.64 13.93 -9.48
C SER A 39 8.64 12.60 -8.74
N LEU A 40 9.71 11.82 -8.95
CA LEU A 40 9.96 10.59 -8.21
C LEU A 40 10.10 10.86 -6.71
N ASP A 41 10.79 11.94 -6.32
CA ASP A 41 10.96 12.30 -4.91
C ASP A 41 9.63 12.62 -4.23
N ALA A 42 8.71 13.29 -4.94
CA ALA A 42 7.37 13.57 -4.43
C ALA A 42 6.57 12.28 -4.24
N LEU A 43 6.66 11.32 -5.17
CA LEU A 43 6.05 10.00 -5.04
C LEU A 43 6.63 9.25 -3.83
N VAL A 44 7.95 9.19 -3.69
CA VAL A 44 8.62 8.51 -2.57
C VAL A 44 8.24 9.13 -1.22
N ALA A 45 8.16 10.46 -1.15
CA ALA A 45 7.72 11.16 0.05
C ALA A 45 6.27 10.79 0.41
N GLN A 46 5.37 10.72 -0.58
CA GLN A 46 3.99 10.31 -0.32
C GLN A 46 3.89 8.84 0.11
N LEU A 47 4.66 7.93 -0.50
CA LEU A 47 4.67 6.52 -0.10
C LEU A 47 5.11 6.33 1.37
N LYS A 48 6.07 7.13 1.85
CA LYS A 48 6.45 7.13 3.28
C LYS A 48 5.31 7.59 4.19
N ASN A 49 4.55 8.60 3.77
CA ASN A 49 3.36 9.04 4.51
C ASN A 49 2.25 7.97 4.50
N ASP A 50 2.07 7.30 3.36
CA ASP A 50 1.11 6.20 3.21
C ASP A 50 1.46 5.02 4.12
N GLU A 51 2.75 4.68 4.26
CA GLU A 51 3.22 3.65 5.21
C GLU A 51 2.85 4.01 6.66
N VAL A 52 3.13 5.25 7.10
CA VAL A 52 2.79 5.70 8.47
C VAL A 52 1.28 5.61 8.71
N ALA A 53 0.48 6.04 7.73
CA ALA A 53 -0.97 5.99 7.80
C ALA A 53 -1.51 4.55 7.82
N ALA A 54 -0.92 3.64 7.04
CA ALA A 54 -1.26 2.22 7.02
C ALA A 54 -0.96 1.54 8.36
N ARG A 55 0.22 1.79 8.93
CA ARG A 55 0.59 1.28 10.26
C ARG A 55 -0.36 1.79 11.35
N LYS A 56 -0.76 3.06 11.28
CA LYS A 56 -1.76 3.62 12.20
C LYS A 56 -3.12 2.92 12.03
N ALA A 57 -3.57 2.73 10.79
CA ALA A 57 -4.83 2.03 10.48
C ALA A 57 -4.88 0.62 11.04
N LEU A 58 -3.78 -0.11 10.88
CA LEU A 58 -3.68 -1.49 11.37
C LEU A 58 -3.75 -1.54 12.90
N ARG A 59 -3.07 -0.63 13.61
CA ARG A 59 -3.16 -0.55 15.08
C ARG A 59 -4.59 -0.28 15.54
N GLU A 60 -5.24 0.73 14.96
CA GLU A 60 -6.62 1.09 15.29
C GLU A 60 -7.61 -0.05 15.00
N TYR A 61 -7.36 -0.85 13.96
CA TYR A 61 -8.17 -2.04 13.64
C TYR A 61 -8.02 -3.15 14.68
N HIS A 62 -6.83 -3.35 15.26
CA HIS A 62 -6.59 -4.37 16.28
C HIS A 62 -7.09 -3.99 17.69
N GLU A 63 -7.39 -2.73 17.93
CA GLU A 63 -7.95 -2.22 19.20
C GLU A 63 -9.48 -2.31 19.27
N LEU A 64 -10.13 -2.71 18.17
CA LEU A 64 -11.58 -2.98 18.07
C LEU A 64 -11.91 -4.41 18.49
#